data_AF-A0A6P4B1V1-F1
#
_entry.id   AF-A0A6P4B1V1-F1
#
_cell.length_a   1.000
_cell.length_b   1.000
_cell.length_c   1.000
_cell.angle_alpha   90.00
_cell.angle_beta   90.00
_cell.angle_gamma   90.00
#
_symmetry.space_group_name_H-M   'P 1'
#
loop_
_entity.id
_entity.type
_entity.pdbx_description
1 polymer ?
#
loop_
_entity_poly.entity_id
_entity_poly.type
_entity_poly.pdbx_seq_one_letter_code
_entity_poly.pdbx_strand_id
1 'polypeptide(L)'
;MTKEFKMIDIGLMSYYLGIEVKHGDEGILITQEGYAKEVFKKFKMDDTNSVGTPIECGVKLSKHEEGEKVDPTSFKSLVGSLRYLTCTRQNILYAVGVISRYMENPTTTHFKVA
;
A
#
# COMPACT_ATOMS: atom_id res chain seq x y z
N MET A 1 -41.68 19.71 -1.98
CA MET A 1 -40.31 19.16 -2.13
C MET A 1 -39.35 20.32 -2.19
N THR A 2 -38.40 20.38 -1.27
CA THR A 2 -37.29 21.35 -1.31
C THR A 2 -36.36 20.96 -2.46
N LYS A 3 -36.06 21.88 -3.37
CA LYS A 3 -35.27 21.61 -4.59
C LYS A 3 -33.75 21.68 -4.37
N GLU A 4 -33.31 22.06 -3.18
CA GLU A 4 -31.91 22.36 -2.91
C GLU A 4 -31.48 21.81 -1.56
N PHE A 5 -30.25 21.30 -1.53
CA PHE A 5 -29.58 20.81 -0.32
C PHE A 5 -28.59 21.85 0.17
N LYS A 6 -28.59 22.08 1.49
CA LYS A 6 -27.61 22.95 2.13
C LYS A 6 -26.25 22.26 2.10
N MET A 7 -25.30 22.81 1.34
CA MET A 7 -23.91 22.37 1.31
C MET A 7 -23.04 23.33 2.13
N ILE A 8 -21.99 22.78 2.74
CA ILE A 8 -20.97 23.55 3.46
C ILE A 8 -19.68 23.40 2.67
N ASP A 9 -19.07 24.53 2.31
CA ASP A 9 -17.71 24.54 1.76
C ASP A 9 -16.72 24.32 2.89
N ILE A 10 -15.90 23.27 2.77
CA ILE A 10 -14.87 22.89 3.74
C ILE A 10 -13.49 23.46 3.36
N GLY A 11 -13.43 24.30 2.33
CA GLY A 11 -12.22 24.90 1.81
C GLY A 11 -11.45 23.94 0.90
N LEU A 12 -10.16 24.26 0.69
CA LEU A 12 -9.29 23.47 -0.17
C LEU A 12 -9.10 22.05 0.38
N MET A 13 -9.26 21.06 -0.49
CA MET A 13 -9.15 19.64 -0.16
C MET A 13 -7.73 19.32 0.31
N SER A 14 -7.54 19.05 1.60
CA SER A 14 -6.24 18.67 2.16
C SER A 14 -6.04 17.16 2.29
N TYR A 15 -7.15 16.40 2.37
CA TYR A 15 -7.12 14.96 2.56
C TYR A 15 -8.33 14.27 1.94
N TYR A 16 -8.11 13.13 1.28
CA TYR A 16 -9.16 12.29 0.75
C TYR A 16 -8.75 10.82 0.77
N LEU A 17 -9.46 10.00 1.56
CA LEU A 17 -9.28 8.54 1.63
C LEU A 17 -7.87 8.02 1.96
N GLY A 18 -6.99 8.81 2.58
CA GLY A 18 -5.59 8.41 2.78
C GLY A 18 -4.60 9.11 1.86
N ILE A 19 -5.12 9.89 0.91
CA ILE A 19 -4.35 10.75 0.02
C ILE A 19 -4.31 12.15 0.61
N GLU A 20 -3.12 12.63 0.89
CA GLU A 20 -2.81 14.00 1.28
C GLU A 20 -2.62 14.87 0.03
N VAL A 21 -3.17 16.07 0.09
CA VAL A 21 -3.09 17.05 -0.99
C VAL A 21 -2.47 18.32 -0.43
N LYS A 22 -1.25 18.63 -0.89
CA LYS A 22 -0.49 19.81 -0.48
C LYS A 22 -0.57 20.83 -1.60
N HIS A 23 -1.14 21.99 -1.29
CA HIS A 23 -1.23 23.12 -2.21
C HIS A 23 0.01 24.00 -2.01
N GLY A 24 0.75 24.27 -3.08
CA GLY A 24 1.86 25.20 -3.11
C GLY A 24 1.74 26.16 -4.28
N ASP A 25 2.61 27.16 -4.33
CA ASP A 25 2.60 28.20 -5.37
C ASP A 25 2.87 27.62 -6.77
N GLU A 26 3.60 26.51 -6.86
CA GLU A 26 3.95 25.81 -8.09
C GLU A 26 2.91 24.75 -8.52
N GLY A 27 1.90 24.48 -7.70
CA GLY A 27 0.84 23.52 -8.01
C GLY A 27 0.40 22.64 -6.84
N ILE A 28 -0.19 21.50 -7.19
CA ILE A 28 -0.77 20.55 -6.23
C ILE A 28 0.11 19.30 -6.16
N LEU A 29 0.60 18.98 -4.96
CA LEU A 29 1.31 17.75 -4.68
C LEU A 29 0.37 16.74 -4.02
N ILE A 30 0.28 15.55 -4.61
CA ILE A 30 -0.52 14.43 -4.11
C ILE A 30 0.44 13.42 -3.47
N THR A 31 0.22 13.07 -2.21
CA THR A 31 1.07 12.13 -1.46
C THR A 31 0.24 11.21 -0.57
N GLN A 32 0.80 10.06 -0.19
CA GLN A 32 0.21 9.11 0.77
C GLN A 32 1.22 8.80 1.89
N GLU A 33 2.05 9.78 2.26
CA GLU A 33 3.12 9.60 3.23
C GLU A 33 2.59 9.14 4.61
N GLY A 34 1.52 9.78 5.11
CA GLY A 34 0.87 9.37 6.36
C GLY A 34 0.37 7.93 6.28
N TYR A 35 -0.35 7.58 5.21
CA TYR A 35 -0.84 6.22 5.00
C TYR A 35 0.30 5.19 4.92
N ALA A 36 1.41 5.51 4.23
CA ALA A 36 2.57 4.64 4.15
C ALA A 36 3.16 4.33 5.54
N LYS A 37 3.30 5.36 6.39
CA LYS A 37 3.78 5.19 7.78
C LYS A 37 2.83 4.33 8.61
N GLU A 38 1.53 4.52 8.45
CA GLU A 38 0.52 3.69 9.14
C GLU A 38 0.59 2.22 8.71
N VAL A 39 0.76 1.95 7.41
CA VAL A 39 0.94 0.60 6.88
C VAL A 39 2.19 -0.05 7.48
N PHE A 40 3.35 0.62 7.47
CA PHE A 40 4.57 0.06 8.03
C PHE A 40 4.44 -0.22 9.53
N LYS A 41 3.85 0.70 10.29
CA LYS A 41 3.60 0.49 11.72
C LYS A 41 2.64 -0.68 11.98
N LYS A 42 1.58 -0.81 11.19
CA LYS A 42 0.58 -1.88 11.31
C LYS A 42 1.21 -3.27 11.14
N PHE A 43 2.17 -3.41 10.22
CA PHE A 43 2.84 -4.68 9.93
C PHE A 43 4.22 -4.82 10.61
N LYS A 44 4.56 -3.92 11.55
CA LYS A 44 5.83 -3.91 12.31
C LYS A 44 7.07 -3.86 11.41
N MET A 45 6.99 -3.01 10.39
CA MET A 45 8.01 -2.74 9.38
C MET A 45 8.59 -1.31 9.53
N ASP A 46 8.48 -0.72 10.72
CA ASP A 46 8.97 0.62 11.01
C ASP A 46 10.50 0.74 11.02
N ASP A 47 11.20 -0.34 11.34
CA ASP A 47 12.67 -0.40 11.36
C ASP A 47 13.28 -0.98 10.06
N THR A 48 12.52 -1.03 8.97
CA THR A 48 12.99 -1.65 7.72
C THR A 48 13.91 -0.73 6.92
N ASN A 49 15.01 -1.27 6.39
CA ASN A 49 15.93 -0.51 5.56
C ASN A 49 15.28 -0.02 4.26
N SER A 50 15.65 1.18 3.81
CA SER A 50 15.24 1.69 2.50
C SER A 50 15.88 0.88 1.39
N VAL A 51 15.08 0.47 0.41
CA VAL A 51 15.53 -0.26 -0.79
C VAL A 51 15.15 0.51 -2.06
N GLY A 52 16.09 0.61 -3.00
CA GLY A 52 15.83 1.25 -4.30
C GLY A 52 15.00 0.37 -5.24
N THR A 53 15.15 -0.94 -5.11
CA THR A 53 14.43 -1.93 -5.93
C THR A 53 13.45 -2.71 -5.03
N PRO A 54 12.13 -2.57 -5.24
CA PRO A 54 11.12 -3.19 -4.36
C PRO A 54 11.07 -4.72 -4.37
N ILE A 55 11.68 -5.36 -5.37
CA ILE A 55 11.75 -6.82 -5.48
C ILE A 55 13.04 -7.22 -6.17
N GLU A 56 13.67 -8.30 -5.71
CA GLU A 56 14.90 -8.81 -6.31
C GLU A 56 14.67 -9.31 -7.75
N CYS A 57 15.62 -9.01 -8.63
CA CYS A 57 15.57 -9.43 -10.03
C CYS A 57 15.63 -10.95 -10.15
N GLY A 58 14.67 -11.54 -10.88
CA GLY A 58 14.64 -12.98 -11.13
C GLY A 58 14.06 -13.81 -9.98
N VAL A 59 13.41 -13.18 -8.99
CA VAL A 59 12.65 -13.89 -7.95
C VAL A 59 11.65 -14.87 -8.58
N LYS A 60 11.77 -16.15 -8.18
CA LYS A 60 10.90 -17.25 -8.61
C LYS A 60 10.13 -17.77 -7.40
N LEU A 61 8.96 -17.18 -7.16
CA LEU A 61 8.04 -17.67 -6.12
C LEU A 61 7.23 -18.86 -6.65
N SER A 62 7.00 -19.85 -5.78
CA SER A 62 6.24 -21.07 -6.05
C SER A 62 5.06 -21.18 -5.09
N LYS A 63 3.93 -21.74 -5.55
CA LYS A 63 2.78 -22.04 -4.66
C LYS A 63 3.16 -22.98 -3.51
N HIS A 64 4.19 -23.81 -3.72
CA HIS A 64 4.70 -24.77 -2.76
C HIS A 64 6.07 -24.35 -2.22
N GLU A 65 6.33 -23.04 -2.10
CA GLU A 65 7.58 -22.60 -1.48
C GLU A 65 7.76 -23.17 -0.08
N GLU A 66 9.03 -23.47 0.21
CA GLU A 66 9.48 -23.80 1.55
C GLU A 66 9.15 -22.65 2.52
N GLY A 67 8.72 -22.99 3.73
CA GLY A 67 8.38 -22.02 4.76
C GLY A 67 7.13 -22.39 5.55
N GLU A 68 6.97 -21.73 6.69
CA GLU A 68 5.78 -21.91 7.52
C GLU A 68 4.58 -21.20 6.88
N LYS A 69 3.38 -21.75 7.10
CA LYS A 69 2.16 -21.10 6.65
C LYS A 69 1.97 -19.79 7.40
N VAL A 70 1.67 -18.73 6.67
CA VAL A 70 1.33 -17.42 7.24
C VAL A 70 -0.19 -17.31 7.29
N ASP A 71 -0.72 -16.55 8.27
CA ASP A 71 -2.15 -16.25 8.32
C ASP A 71 -2.60 -15.55 7.01
N PRO A 72 -3.49 -16.18 6.22
CA PRO A 72 -3.96 -15.61 4.96
C PRO A 72 -4.67 -14.27 5.14
N THR A 73 -5.31 -14.04 6.29
CA THR A 73 -6.05 -12.80 6.55
C THR A 73 -5.10 -11.62 6.72
N SER A 74 -4.07 -11.78 7.55
CA SER A 74 -3.01 -10.80 7.73
C SER A 74 -2.29 -10.50 6.41
N PHE A 75 -1.93 -11.53 5.64
CA PHE A 75 -1.25 -11.35 4.36
C PHE A 75 -2.12 -10.63 3.32
N LYS A 76 -3.41 -10.97 3.21
CA LYS A 76 -4.36 -10.24 2.35
C LYS A 76 -4.51 -8.78 2.78
N SER A 77 -4.50 -8.52 4.09
CA SER A 77 -4.53 -7.15 4.61
C SER A 77 -3.29 -6.36 4.20
N LEU A 78 -2.11 -6.97 4.28
CA LEU A 78 -0.84 -6.38 3.82
C LEU A 78 -0.89 -6.06 2.33
N VAL A 79 -1.22 -7.05 1.51
CA VAL A 79 -1.29 -6.89 0.04
C VAL A 79 -2.31 -5.81 -0.34
N GLY A 80 -3.46 -5.76 0.34
CA GLY A 80 -4.47 -4.71 0.12
C GLY A 80 -3.96 -3.31 0.46
N SER A 81 -3.27 -3.17 1.60
CA SER A 81 -2.64 -1.92 2.02
C SER A 81 -1.56 -1.45 1.04
N LEU A 82 -0.67 -2.36 0.62
CA LEU A 82 0.37 -2.06 -0.37
C LEU A 82 -0.22 -1.73 -1.74
N ARG A 83 -1.32 -2.39 -2.13
CA ARG A 83 -2.02 -2.10 -3.37
C ARG A 83 -2.66 -0.71 -3.36
N TYR A 84 -3.10 -0.20 -2.22
CA TYR A 84 -3.58 1.18 -2.13
C TYR A 84 -2.46 2.22 -2.26
N LEU A 85 -1.26 1.90 -1.78
CA LEU A 85 -0.08 2.77 -1.94
C LEU A 85 0.36 2.93 -3.40
N THR A 86 0.03 1.99 -4.30
CA THR A 86 0.43 2.10 -5.71
C THR A 86 -0.22 3.29 -6.43
N CYS A 87 -1.29 3.87 -5.87
CA CYS A 87 -1.94 5.08 -6.39
C CYS A 87 -0.97 6.26 -6.48
N THR A 88 -0.10 6.45 -5.49
CA THR A 88 0.93 7.51 -5.51
C THR A 88 2.35 6.95 -5.69
N ARG A 89 2.56 5.65 -5.43
CA ARG A 89 3.87 5.00 -5.45
C ARG A 89 3.91 3.86 -6.46
N GLN A 90 3.92 4.20 -7.75
CA GLN A 90 3.84 3.20 -8.84
C GLN A 90 5.05 2.25 -8.91
N ASN A 91 6.22 2.64 -8.38
CA ASN A 91 7.44 1.83 -8.45
C ASN A 91 7.31 0.47 -7.74
N ILE A 92 6.41 0.32 -6.77
CA ILE A 92 6.16 -0.96 -6.07
C ILE A 92 5.09 -1.84 -6.75
N LEU A 93 4.41 -1.34 -7.79
CA LEU A 93 3.25 -1.99 -8.41
C LEU A 93 3.55 -3.43 -8.86
N TYR A 94 4.70 -3.64 -9.49
CA TYR A 94 5.12 -4.95 -9.95
C TYR A 94 5.30 -5.93 -8.78
N ALA A 95 6.03 -5.53 -7.74
CA ALA A 95 6.26 -6.35 -6.55
C ALA A 95 4.94 -6.76 -5.88
N VAL A 96 4.04 -5.79 -5.67
CA VAL A 96 2.70 -6.04 -5.11
C VAL A 96 1.89 -7.00 -5.99
N GLY A 97 1.99 -6.87 -7.32
CA GLY A 97 1.32 -7.75 -8.27
C GLY A 97 1.83 -9.19 -8.21
N VAL A 98 3.12 -9.40 -7.96
CA VAL A 98 3.72 -10.73 -7.80
C VAL A 98 3.24 -11.39 -6.51
N ILE A 99 3.37 -10.73 -5.35
CA ILE A 99 2.98 -11.30 -4.04
C ILE A 99 1.47 -11.56 -3.94
N SER A 100 0.64 -10.77 -4.66
CA SER A 100 -0.82 -10.95 -4.69
C SER A 100 -1.27 -12.34 -5.15
N ARG A 101 -0.43 -13.06 -5.91
CA ARG A 101 -0.75 -14.40 -6.44
C ARG A 101 -0.84 -15.47 -5.35
N TYR A 102 -0.24 -15.21 -4.17
CA TYR A 102 -0.08 -16.20 -3.10
C TYR A 102 -0.99 -15.93 -1.89
N MET A 103 -1.96 -15.03 -2.03
CA MET A 103 -2.88 -14.66 -0.94
C MET A 103 -3.78 -15.79 -0.41
N GLU A 104 -3.99 -16.85 -1.20
CA GLU A 104 -4.81 -17.99 -0.78
C GLU A 104 -4.12 -18.83 0.30
N ASN A 105 -2.83 -19.12 0.10
CA ASN A 105 -2.02 -19.98 0.95
C ASN A 105 -0.59 -19.39 1.05
N PRO A 106 -0.40 -18.27 1.77
CA PRO A 106 0.89 -17.63 1.87
C PRO A 106 1.82 -18.41 2.80
N THR A 107 3.12 -18.28 2.55
CA THR A 107 4.19 -18.82 3.40
C THR A 107 5.11 -17.71 3.86
N THR A 108 6.00 -17.99 4.81
CA THR A 108 7.01 -17.02 5.29
C THR A 108 7.88 -16.47 4.16
N THR A 109 8.11 -17.25 3.11
CA THR A 109 8.95 -16.84 1.98
C THR A 109 8.21 -15.84 1.08
N HIS A 110 6.91 -16.05 0.86
CA HIS A 110 6.03 -15.03 0.27
C HIS A 110 5.95 -13.75 1.11
N PHE A 111 5.92 -13.86 2.43
CA PHE A 111 5.88 -12.70 3.34
C PHE A 111 7.17 -11.89 3.32
N LYS A 112 8.34 -12.53 3.20
CA LYS A 112 9.64 -11.83 3.15
C LYS A 112 9.84 -10.99 1.88
N VAL A 113 9.13 -11.32 0.80
CA VAL A 113 9.18 -10.56 -0.46
C VAL A 113 8.20 -9.38 -0.44
N ALA A 114 7.23 -9.37 0.48
CA ALA A 114 6.26 -8.31 0.66
C ALA A 114 6.82 -7.16 1.52
#